data_AF-A0A2N9B0A9-F1
#
_entry.id   AF-A0A2N9B0A9-F1
#
_cell.length_a   1.000
_cell.length_b   1.000
_cell.length_c   1.000
_cell.angle_alpha   90.00
_cell.angle_beta   90.00
_cell.angle_gamma   90.00
#
_symmetry.space_group_name_H-M   'P 1'
#
loop_
_entity.id
_entity.type
_entity.pdbx_description
1 polymer ?
#
loop_
_entity_poly.entity_id
_entity_poly.type
_entity_poly.pdbx_seq_one_letter_code
_entity_poly.pdbx_strand_id
1 'polypeptide(L)'
;MVTTVYDVTTFNGSVSPYTDIGKVINEIIADIKSNQTTQDTRPGAVIYIPPGHYDLLTRVVIDISFLTIKGSGHGFLSRAIHDDTSDTSNWFEVQPGSSHIRVKHTDGTDEAFLVRRSGAPAEVGRLNGIVFQDFCIDGVASTKPYVEGNHKIGISVQSDNDSFRFEGMGFVYLTQAMVVKGADACSFTNNFVAECGTSISLPGASQVAKITNNYLISAWAGYSVFAENAEGILISGNTILWACNITLINSNRCTVSANKLLSNFPSMIALTNGSSENLISGNHFRRVYGDGTSTRFDDLFGLVHINGDDNSVTANQFSFSVPAAGISPAGADPTLILVAGGARNYLATNKIKANLGVKVVLDSSSTDTKILYSAAESQLRAHTNDYKLVATP
;
A
#
# COMPACT_ATOMS: atom_id res chain seq x y z
N MET A 1 29.86 1.63 -27.85
CA MET A 1 28.52 2.12 -27.46
C MET A 1 28.53 2.26 -25.94
N VAL A 2 27.87 3.27 -25.39
CA VAL A 2 27.69 3.38 -23.93
C VAL A 2 26.91 2.15 -23.45
N THR A 3 27.40 1.47 -22.41
CA THR A 3 26.69 0.34 -21.81
C THR A 3 25.42 0.88 -21.13
N THR A 4 24.27 0.34 -21.49
CA THR A 4 22.97 0.69 -20.89
C THR A 4 22.29 -0.52 -20.25
N VAL A 5 22.96 -1.66 -20.21
CA VAL A 5 22.47 -2.90 -19.60
C VAL A 5 23.59 -3.46 -18.74
N TYR A 6 23.30 -3.61 -17.46
CA TYR A 6 24.21 -4.09 -16.44
C TYR A 6 23.63 -5.34 -15.79
N ASP A 7 24.49 -6.29 -15.43
CA ASP A 7 24.15 -7.42 -14.57
C ASP A 7 25.02 -7.31 -13.32
N VAL A 8 24.39 -7.30 -12.14
CA VAL A 8 25.10 -7.12 -10.86
C VAL A 8 26.15 -8.20 -10.61
N THR A 9 26.03 -9.38 -11.21
CA THR A 9 26.95 -10.52 -11.06
C THR A 9 28.15 -10.48 -12.00
N THR A 10 28.08 -9.72 -13.10
CA THR A 10 29.18 -9.58 -14.06
C THR A 10 29.82 -8.20 -14.06
N PHE A 11 29.18 -7.20 -13.45
CA PHE A 11 29.78 -5.88 -13.27
C PHE A 11 31.05 -6.00 -12.40
N ASN A 12 32.14 -5.38 -12.85
CA ASN A 12 33.41 -5.39 -12.12
C ASN A 12 33.38 -4.38 -10.96
N GLY A 13 32.52 -4.65 -9.97
CA GLY A 13 32.37 -3.84 -8.78
C GLY A 13 33.52 -4.02 -7.79
N SER A 14 33.66 -3.09 -6.84
CA SER A 14 34.68 -3.17 -5.79
C SER A 14 34.42 -4.26 -4.75
N VAL A 15 33.21 -4.83 -4.75
CA VAL A 15 32.77 -5.93 -3.90
C VAL A 15 31.87 -6.88 -4.69
N SER A 16 31.72 -8.11 -4.18
CA SER A 16 30.73 -9.06 -4.71
C SER A 16 29.30 -8.59 -4.43
N PRO A 17 28.34 -8.73 -5.37
CA PRO A 17 26.93 -8.43 -5.10
C PRO A 17 26.33 -9.34 -4.03
N TYR A 18 26.90 -10.53 -3.81
CA TYR A 18 26.47 -11.44 -2.75
C TYR A 18 26.85 -10.93 -1.35
N THR A 19 27.81 -10.00 -1.27
CA THR A 19 28.26 -9.37 -0.02
C THR A 19 27.60 -8.01 0.20
N ASP A 20 27.55 -7.16 -0.82
CA ASP A 20 26.85 -5.88 -0.76
C ASP A 20 26.37 -5.43 -2.15
N ILE A 21 25.19 -5.90 -2.55
CA ILE A 21 24.57 -5.51 -3.82
C ILE A 21 24.28 -4.01 -3.89
N GLY A 22 24.03 -3.38 -2.75
CA GLY A 22 23.74 -1.96 -2.71
C GLY A 22 24.95 -1.12 -3.15
N LYS A 23 26.15 -1.51 -2.72
CA LYS A 23 27.40 -0.91 -3.20
C LYS A 23 27.60 -1.13 -4.70
N VAL A 24 27.38 -2.35 -5.19
CA VAL A 24 27.49 -2.68 -6.63
C VAL A 24 26.53 -1.82 -7.47
N ILE A 25 25.27 -1.69 -7.06
CA ILE A 25 24.28 -0.87 -7.78
C ILE A 25 24.68 0.61 -7.78
N ASN A 26 25.17 1.14 -6.66
CA ASN A 26 25.67 2.52 -6.60
C ASN A 26 26.86 2.75 -7.54
N GLU A 27 27.78 1.79 -7.66
CA GLU A 27 28.90 1.86 -8.60
C GLU A 27 28.43 1.81 -10.06
N ILE A 28 27.42 1.00 -10.36
CA ILE A 28 26.77 1.00 -11.69
C ILE A 28 26.13 2.37 -11.99
N ILE A 29 25.41 2.97 -11.03
CA ILE A 29 24.82 4.31 -11.19
C ILE A 29 25.91 5.36 -11.43
N ALA A 30 27.04 5.27 -10.74
CA ALA A 30 28.18 6.14 -10.97
C ALA A 30 28.78 5.96 -12.38
N ASP A 31 28.91 4.72 -12.85
CA ASP A 31 29.35 4.43 -14.22
C ASP A 31 28.40 5.02 -15.26
N ILE A 32 27.08 4.84 -15.10
CA ILE A 32 26.05 5.43 -15.96
C ILE A 32 26.24 6.95 -16.04
N LYS A 33 26.37 7.63 -14.89
CA LYS A 33 26.55 9.09 -14.83
C LYS A 33 27.85 9.56 -15.47
N SER A 34 28.92 8.76 -15.41
CA SER A 34 30.19 9.08 -16.05
C SER A 34 30.12 9.01 -17.58
N ASN A 35 29.23 8.18 -18.11
CA ASN A 35 29.03 7.99 -19.56
C ASN A 35 27.88 8.84 -20.14
N GLN A 36 26.89 9.24 -19.33
CA GLN A 36 25.69 9.99 -19.74
C GLN A 36 25.74 11.45 -19.27
N THR A 37 26.67 12.22 -19.84
CA THR A 37 27.11 13.48 -19.25
C THR A 37 26.27 14.69 -19.62
N THR A 38 25.61 14.71 -20.78
CA THR A 38 24.81 15.85 -21.27
C THR A 38 23.30 15.58 -21.18
N GLN A 39 22.48 16.64 -21.21
CA GLN A 39 21.02 16.52 -21.06
C GLN A 39 20.37 15.65 -22.16
N ASP A 40 20.90 15.71 -23.37
CA ASP A 40 20.44 14.98 -24.56
C ASP A 40 21.05 13.56 -24.70
N THR A 41 21.95 13.17 -23.80
CA THR A 41 22.61 11.85 -23.82
C THR A 41 22.37 11.03 -22.55
N ARG A 42 21.24 11.27 -21.86
CA ARG A 42 20.81 10.55 -20.64
C ARG A 42 19.61 9.62 -20.88
N PRO A 43 19.75 8.55 -21.68
CA PRO A 43 18.67 7.59 -21.90
C PRO A 43 18.36 6.72 -20.67
N GLY A 44 19.16 6.77 -19.60
CA GLY A 44 19.06 5.86 -18.47
C GLY A 44 19.69 4.49 -18.78
N ALA A 45 19.32 3.47 -18.01
CA ALA A 45 19.89 2.13 -18.12
C ALA A 45 19.00 1.07 -17.47
N VAL A 46 19.36 -0.19 -17.69
CA VAL A 46 18.78 -1.36 -17.02
C VAL A 46 19.85 -2.00 -16.13
N ILE A 47 19.51 -2.26 -14.87
CA ILE A 47 20.30 -3.06 -13.94
C ILE A 47 19.52 -4.35 -13.68
N TYR A 48 20.09 -5.47 -14.10
CA TYR A 48 19.52 -6.80 -13.93
C TYR A 48 20.10 -7.49 -12.68
N ILE A 49 19.22 -8.09 -11.90
CA ILE A 49 19.51 -8.88 -10.71
C ILE A 49 19.09 -10.33 -11.01
N PRO A 50 20.03 -11.23 -11.32
CA PRO A 50 19.71 -12.65 -11.49
C PRO A 50 19.08 -13.27 -10.24
N PRO A 51 18.44 -14.45 -10.32
CA PRO A 51 18.05 -15.19 -9.13
C PRO A 51 19.26 -15.53 -8.26
N GLY A 52 19.18 -15.21 -6.97
CA GLY A 52 20.27 -15.36 -6.00
C GLY A 52 19.95 -14.65 -4.68
N HIS A 53 20.77 -14.89 -3.66
CA HIS A 53 20.66 -14.22 -2.36
C HIS A 53 21.71 -13.13 -2.23
N TYR A 54 21.27 -11.88 -2.16
CA TYR A 54 22.12 -10.71 -2.17
C TYR A 54 21.95 -9.93 -0.88
N ASP A 55 23.04 -9.71 -0.14
CA ASP A 55 23.01 -8.81 1.00
C ASP A 55 23.09 -7.37 0.55
N LEU A 56 22.24 -6.52 1.11
CA LEU A 56 22.32 -5.07 0.96
C LEU A 56 22.75 -4.47 2.30
N LEU A 57 23.99 -4.02 2.35
CA LEU A 57 24.62 -3.40 3.52
C LEU A 57 24.68 -1.87 3.37
N THR A 58 24.86 -1.41 2.14
CA THR A 58 24.87 0.01 1.75
C THR A 58 23.56 0.36 1.05
N ARG A 59 22.86 1.40 1.49
CA ARG A 59 21.68 1.93 0.81
C ARG A 59 21.99 2.36 -0.63
N VAL A 60 21.10 2.00 -1.56
CA VAL A 60 21.17 2.46 -2.96
C VAL A 60 20.58 3.86 -3.07
N VAL A 61 21.29 4.78 -3.72
CA VAL A 61 20.81 6.14 -4.00
C VAL A 61 20.61 6.33 -5.50
N ILE A 62 19.37 6.55 -5.91
CA ILE A 62 19.00 6.74 -7.31
C ILE A 62 18.64 8.21 -7.53
N ASP A 63 19.42 8.88 -8.37
CA ASP A 63 19.26 10.30 -8.71
C ASP A 63 19.19 10.57 -10.22
N ILE A 64 18.99 9.52 -11.02
CA ILE A 64 18.86 9.55 -12.49
C ILE A 64 17.49 9.04 -12.95
N SER A 65 16.93 9.68 -13.98
CA SER A 65 15.69 9.25 -14.63
C SER A 65 15.91 8.01 -15.50
N PHE A 66 14.83 7.34 -15.88
CA PHE A 66 14.82 6.22 -16.85
C PHE A 66 15.67 5.02 -16.43
N LEU A 67 15.95 4.88 -15.12
CA LEU A 67 16.60 3.70 -14.58
C LEU A 67 15.58 2.59 -14.37
N THR A 68 15.84 1.41 -14.93
CA THR A 68 15.10 0.19 -14.61
C THR A 68 15.98 -0.71 -13.77
N ILE A 69 15.54 -1.08 -12.57
CA ILE A 69 16.13 -2.15 -11.78
C ILE A 69 15.18 -3.33 -11.85
N LYS A 70 15.65 -4.45 -12.39
CA LYS A 70 14.80 -5.62 -12.61
C LYS A 70 15.42 -6.93 -12.19
N GLY A 71 14.59 -7.86 -11.76
CA GLY A 71 14.96 -9.24 -11.50
C GLY A 71 14.25 -10.23 -12.41
N SER A 72 14.07 -11.44 -11.88
CA SER A 72 13.43 -12.59 -12.53
C SER A 72 12.40 -13.30 -11.63
N GLY A 73 11.90 -12.64 -10.59
CA GLY A 73 10.78 -13.13 -9.78
C GLY A 73 10.64 -12.43 -8.42
N HIS A 74 9.40 -12.32 -7.95
CA HIS A 74 9.05 -11.69 -6.67
C HIS A 74 9.45 -12.51 -5.43
N GLY A 75 9.67 -13.82 -5.58
CA GLY A 75 10.37 -14.63 -4.57
C GLY A 75 9.75 -14.75 -3.19
N PHE A 76 8.45 -14.47 -3.02
CA PHE A 76 7.83 -14.46 -1.69
C PHE A 76 7.81 -15.85 -1.04
N LEU A 77 8.19 -15.90 0.24
CA LEU A 77 7.96 -17.02 1.16
C LEU A 77 7.45 -16.41 2.47
N SER A 78 6.45 -17.03 3.09
CA SER A 78 5.91 -16.54 4.37
C SER A 78 6.92 -16.74 5.49
N ARG A 79 7.60 -15.65 5.88
CA ARG A 79 8.52 -15.63 7.01
C ARG A 79 7.76 -15.71 8.32
N ALA A 80 6.54 -15.17 8.37
CA ALA A 80 5.65 -15.29 9.52
C ALA A 80 5.34 -16.76 9.86
N ILE A 81 4.98 -17.59 8.87
CA ILE A 81 4.73 -19.01 9.11
C ILE A 81 6.03 -19.72 9.51
N HIS A 82 7.14 -19.41 8.86
CA HIS A 82 8.45 -19.95 9.23
C HIS A 82 8.77 -19.67 10.71
N ASP A 83 8.63 -18.43 11.15
CA ASP A 83 8.99 -18.01 12.52
C ASP A 83 7.99 -18.49 13.58
N ASP A 84 6.71 -18.67 13.23
CA ASP A 84 5.69 -19.26 14.10
C ASP A 84 5.77 -20.80 14.15
N THR A 85 6.56 -21.45 13.29
CA THR A 85 6.73 -22.90 13.24
C THR A 85 7.88 -23.36 14.14
N SER A 86 7.59 -24.21 15.13
CA SER A 86 8.57 -24.65 16.13
C SER A 86 9.73 -25.50 15.58
N ASP A 87 9.50 -26.24 14.50
CA ASP A 87 10.50 -27.10 13.86
C ASP A 87 10.38 -27.02 12.33
N THR A 88 11.35 -26.34 11.71
CA THR A 88 11.48 -26.18 10.26
C THR A 88 12.59 -27.07 9.67
N SER A 89 13.13 -28.03 10.44
CA SER A 89 14.27 -28.87 10.01
C SER A 89 14.01 -29.71 8.75
N ASN A 90 12.74 -30.05 8.49
CA ASN A 90 12.31 -30.81 7.31
C ASN A 90 11.79 -29.92 6.17
N TRP A 91 11.85 -28.59 6.30
CA TRP A 91 11.47 -27.69 5.21
C TRP A 91 12.56 -27.70 4.14
N PHE A 92 12.15 -27.73 2.88
CA PHE A 92 13.09 -27.65 1.75
C PHE A 92 13.66 -26.23 1.61
N GLU A 93 12.84 -25.21 1.84
CA GLU A 93 13.20 -23.80 1.73
C GLU A 93 12.75 -23.05 2.98
N VAL A 94 13.61 -22.15 3.48
CA VAL A 94 13.39 -21.40 4.74
C VAL A 94 13.50 -19.88 4.56
N GLN A 95 13.77 -19.43 3.34
CA GLN A 95 13.94 -18.00 3.01
C GLN A 95 13.25 -17.66 1.68
N PRO A 96 12.86 -16.39 1.49
CA PRO A 96 12.49 -15.85 0.19
C PRO A 96 13.54 -16.17 -0.89
N GLY A 97 13.13 -16.18 -2.16
CA GLY A 97 13.95 -16.63 -3.29
C GLY A 97 13.89 -15.70 -4.50
N SER A 98 14.10 -16.26 -5.69
CA SER A 98 14.23 -15.48 -6.94
C SER A 98 15.36 -14.45 -6.84
N SER A 99 15.17 -13.23 -7.35
CA SER A 99 16.13 -12.13 -7.24
C SER A 99 16.01 -11.50 -5.84
N HIS A 100 16.62 -12.14 -4.84
CA HIS A 100 16.37 -11.88 -3.42
C HIS A 100 17.39 -10.92 -2.81
N ILE A 101 16.95 -9.70 -2.50
CA ILE A 101 17.72 -8.72 -1.74
C ILE A 101 17.35 -8.79 -0.26
N ARG A 102 18.34 -9.09 0.59
CA ARG A 102 18.24 -9.09 2.05
C ARG A 102 18.73 -7.76 2.59
N VAL A 103 17.82 -7.01 3.19
CA VAL A 103 18.09 -5.69 3.76
C VAL A 103 18.76 -5.86 5.12
N LYS A 104 20.09 -5.76 5.15
CA LYS A 104 20.92 -6.01 6.35
C LYS A 104 21.53 -4.76 6.99
N HIS A 105 21.44 -3.61 6.32
CA HIS A 105 21.76 -2.25 6.80
C HIS A 105 22.83 -2.16 7.87
N THR A 106 24.03 -1.77 7.45
CA THR A 106 25.12 -1.42 8.38
C THR A 106 25.49 0.06 8.31
N ASP A 107 24.82 0.84 7.46
CA ASP A 107 25.13 2.25 7.20
C ASP A 107 24.36 3.24 8.09
N GLY A 108 23.51 2.74 8.99
CA GLY A 108 22.71 3.56 9.90
C GLY A 108 21.48 4.21 9.26
N THR A 109 21.07 3.75 8.07
CA THR A 109 19.90 4.25 7.36
C THR A 109 18.76 3.23 7.31
N ASP A 110 17.57 3.66 6.90
CA ASP A 110 16.35 2.85 6.96
C ASP A 110 15.93 2.30 5.59
N GLU A 111 16.33 2.92 4.49
CA GLU A 111 15.91 2.56 3.13
C GLU A 111 16.89 1.63 2.40
N ALA A 112 16.39 0.56 1.77
CA ALA A 112 17.21 -0.24 0.85
C ALA A 112 17.47 0.55 -0.45
N PHE A 113 16.42 1.16 -1.01
CA PHE A 113 16.49 2.06 -2.15
C PHE A 113 15.93 3.44 -1.80
N LEU A 114 16.78 4.47 -1.87
CA LEU A 114 16.39 5.87 -1.77
C LEU A 114 16.43 6.51 -3.16
N VAL A 115 15.28 6.99 -3.63
CA VAL A 115 15.18 7.76 -4.87
C VAL A 115 15.02 9.24 -4.51
N ARG A 116 16.02 10.04 -4.87
CA ARG A 116 16.04 11.48 -4.58
C ARG A 116 16.98 12.21 -5.52
N ARG A 117 16.56 13.36 -6.01
CA ARG A 117 17.41 14.36 -6.66
C ARG A 117 17.35 15.68 -5.89
N SER A 118 18.51 16.25 -5.59
CA SER A 118 18.62 17.56 -4.95
C SER A 118 18.19 18.67 -5.91
N GLY A 119 17.57 19.73 -5.37
CA GLY A 119 17.06 20.88 -6.13
C GLY A 119 15.53 20.88 -6.24
N ALA A 120 14.94 22.06 -6.45
CA ALA A 120 13.50 22.17 -6.61
C ALA A 120 13.06 21.60 -7.98
N PRO A 121 11.88 20.95 -8.08
CA PRO A 121 11.39 20.42 -9.37
C PRO A 121 11.33 21.46 -10.50
N ALA A 122 11.07 22.73 -10.18
CA ALA A 122 11.07 23.83 -11.15
C ALA A 122 12.46 24.15 -11.73
N GLU A 123 13.54 23.79 -11.02
CA GLU A 123 14.92 24.09 -11.39
C GLU A 123 15.60 22.88 -12.04
N VAL A 124 15.38 21.68 -11.47
CA VAL A 124 16.09 20.45 -11.88
C VAL A 124 15.19 19.44 -12.57
N GLY A 125 13.90 19.77 -12.76
CA GLY A 125 12.87 18.84 -13.23
C GLY A 125 12.54 17.76 -12.20
N ARG A 126 11.48 16.99 -12.46
CA ARG A 126 11.15 15.77 -11.70
C ARG A 126 11.99 14.58 -12.15
N LEU A 127 12.16 13.58 -11.28
CA LEU A 127 12.66 12.28 -11.72
C LEU A 127 11.56 11.58 -12.50
N ASN A 128 11.89 10.97 -13.64
CA ASN A 128 10.90 10.43 -14.56
C ASN A 128 11.19 8.96 -14.90
N GLY A 129 10.13 8.17 -15.06
CA GLY A 129 10.20 6.87 -15.72
C GLY A 129 11.12 5.83 -15.07
N ILE A 130 11.35 5.93 -13.75
CA ILE A 130 12.09 4.90 -13.01
C ILE A 130 11.20 3.67 -12.83
N VAL A 131 11.78 2.48 -13.00
CA VAL A 131 11.07 1.21 -12.95
C VAL A 131 11.76 0.26 -11.97
N PHE A 132 10.98 -0.29 -11.04
CA PHE A 132 11.37 -1.43 -10.22
C PHE A 132 10.52 -2.63 -10.62
N GLN A 133 11.15 -3.73 -11.01
CA GLN A 133 10.44 -4.83 -11.65
C GLN A 133 10.94 -6.24 -11.24
N ASP A 134 10.02 -7.12 -10.85
CA ASP A 134 10.25 -8.58 -10.75
C ASP A 134 11.42 -8.98 -9.83
N PHE A 135 11.59 -8.35 -8.67
CA PHE A 135 12.56 -8.80 -7.66
C PHE A 135 12.00 -8.72 -6.23
N CYS A 136 12.70 -9.35 -5.29
CA CYS A 136 12.29 -9.47 -3.89
C CYS A 136 13.13 -8.57 -2.97
N ILE A 137 12.48 -7.86 -2.06
CA ILE A 137 13.11 -7.10 -0.97
C ILE A 137 12.62 -7.66 0.37
N ASP A 138 13.55 -8.25 1.12
CA ASP A 138 13.31 -8.92 2.40
C ASP A 138 13.97 -8.15 3.55
N GLY A 139 13.18 -7.80 4.57
CA GLY A 139 13.67 -7.21 5.82
C GLY A 139 14.40 -8.19 6.75
N VAL A 140 14.46 -9.48 6.40
CA VAL A 140 15.18 -10.59 7.05
C VAL A 140 14.58 -11.03 8.38
N ALA A 141 14.44 -10.09 9.31
CA ALA A 141 13.96 -10.32 10.67
C ALA A 141 13.04 -9.18 11.09
N SER A 142 11.81 -9.54 11.46
CA SER A 142 10.81 -8.63 11.99
C SER A 142 9.78 -9.44 12.77
N THR A 143 9.00 -8.79 13.61
CA THR A 143 7.94 -9.42 14.40
C THR A 143 6.63 -8.68 14.16
N LYS A 144 5.51 -9.40 14.14
CA LYS A 144 4.17 -8.81 14.00
C LYS A 144 3.97 -7.71 15.07
N PRO A 145 3.47 -6.52 14.73
CA PRO A 145 2.86 -6.12 13.45
C PRO A 145 3.83 -5.42 12.47
N TYR A 146 5.12 -5.74 12.55
CA TYR A 146 6.21 -5.36 11.65
C TYR A 146 6.56 -3.86 11.62
N VAL A 147 6.19 -3.13 12.67
CA VAL A 147 6.55 -1.70 12.86
C VAL A 147 7.45 -1.48 14.07
N GLU A 148 7.21 -2.20 15.17
CA GLU A 148 7.97 -2.00 16.40
C GLU A 148 9.34 -2.69 16.29
N GLY A 149 10.42 -1.95 16.54
CA GLY A 149 11.80 -2.45 16.48
C GLY A 149 12.35 -2.74 15.07
N ASN A 150 11.51 -2.66 14.03
CA ASN A 150 11.92 -2.67 12.63
C ASN A 150 11.75 -1.26 12.05
N HIS A 151 12.78 -0.75 11.36
CA HIS A 151 12.73 0.55 10.71
C HIS A 151 12.95 0.45 9.19
N LYS A 152 13.07 -0.76 8.66
CA LYS A 152 13.48 -0.99 7.28
C LYS A 152 12.39 -0.59 6.29
N ILE A 153 12.78 0.18 5.29
CA ILE A 153 11.98 0.65 4.17
C ILE A 153 12.52 -0.01 2.90
N GLY A 154 11.66 -0.65 2.12
CA GLY A 154 12.07 -1.27 0.85
C GLY A 154 12.48 -0.22 -0.18
N ILE A 155 11.51 0.58 -0.64
CA ILE A 155 11.74 1.67 -1.59
C ILE A 155 11.16 2.96 -1.04
N SER A 156 11.97 4.02 -1.05
CA SER A 156 11.61 5.37 -0.59
C SER A 156 11.91 6.39 -1.67
N VAL A 157 10.87 6.97 -2.27
CA VAL A 157 10.96 8.08 -3.23
C VAL A 157 10.63 9.37 -2.50
N GLN A 158 11.61 10.26 -2.42
CA GLN A 158 11.54 11.48 -1.60
C GLN A 158 11.51 12.78 -2.42
N SER A 159 11.68 12.69 -3.73
CA SER A 159 11.50 13.80 -4.69
C SER A 159 10.21 13.62 -5.48
N ASP A 160 9.60 14.74 -5.87
CA ASP A 160 8.48 14.72 -6.83
C ASP A 160 8.90 13.98 -8.11
N ASN A 161 8.02 13.10 -8.56
CA ASN A 161 8.32 12.12 -9.59
C ASN A 161 7.15 11.97 -10.57
N ASP A 162 7.47 11.45 -11.74
CA ASP A 162 6.52 11.30 -12.84
C ASP A 162 6.67 9.94 -13.54
N SER A 163 5.56 9.26 -13.76
CA SER A 163 5.48 8.02 -14.54
C SER A 163 6.37 6.88 -14.01
N PHE A 164 6.54 6.80 -12.68
CA PHE A 164 7.25 5.67 -12.05
C PHE A 164 6.44 4.38 -12.11
N ARG A 165 7.13 3.24 -12.16
CA ARG A 165 6.50 1.92 -12.22
C ARG A 165 7.09 0.95 -11.20
N PHE A 166 6.21 0.28 -10.47
CA PHE A 166 6.51 -0.77 -9.50
C PHE A 166 5.73 -2.00 -9.91
N GLU A 167 6.41 -2.97 -10.51
CA GLU A 167 5.78 -4.05 -11.28
C GLU A 167 6.27 -5.43 -10.82
N GLY A 168 5.37 -6.34 -10.46
CA GLY A 168 5.77 -7.73 -10.19
C GLY A 168 6.71 -7.92 -9.00
N MET A 169 6.79 -6.94 -8.10
CA MET A 169 7.73 -6.95 -6.97
C MET A 169 7.27 -7.87 -5.83
N GLY A 170 8.22 -8.35 -5.05
CA GLY A 170 7.96 -9.03 -3.77
C GLY A 170 8.53 -8.24 -2.60
N PHE A 171 7.73 -8.05 -1.56
CA PHE A 171 8.16 -7.37 -0.33
C PHE A 171 7.73 -8.18 0.88
N VAL A 172 8.65 -8.37 1.84
CA VAL A 172 8.42 -9.14 3.05
C VAL A 172 9.22 -8.60 4.23
N TYR A 173 8.64 -8.61 5.43
CA TYR A 173 9.32 -8.27 6.70
C TYR A 173 9.86 -6.84 6.79
N LEU A 174 9.22 -5.89 6.09
CA LEU A 174 9.58 -4.47 6.11
C LEU A 174 8.59 -3.64 6.91
N THR A 175 9.05 -2.55 7.52
CA THR A 175 8.18 -1.57 8.17
C THR A 175 7.35 -0.82 7.14
N GLN A 176 7.98 -0.43 6.04
CA GLN A 176 7.34 0.18 4.88
C GLN A 176 7.87 -0.52 3.63
N ALA A 177 7.00 -1.14 2.82
CA ALA A 177 7.44 -1.70 1.55
C ALA A 177 7.76 -0.58 0.55
N MET A 178 6.82 0.34 0.32
CA MET A 178 6.97 1.43 -0.62
C MET A 178 6.45 2.76 -0.05
N VAL A 179 7.28 3.79 -0.10
CA VAL A 179 6.93 5.18 0.19
C VAL A 179 7.23 6.01 -1.06
N VAL A 180 6.22 6.64 -1.64
CA VAL A 180 6.36 7.44 -2.87
C VAL A 180 5.76 8.82 -2.69
N LYS A 181 6.59 9.79 -2.30
CA LYS A 181 6.18 11.18 -2.10
C LYS A 181 6.03 11.90 -3.44
N GLY A 182 4.99 12.72 -3.59
CA GLY A 182 4.85 13.60 -4.77
C GLY A 182 4.63 12.81 -6.07
N ALA A 183 3.82 11.75 -6.00
CA ALA A 183 3.61 10.79 -7.08
C ALA A 183 2.69 11.33 -8.17
N ASP A 184 3.22 11.53 -9.38
CA ASP A 184 2.45 11.89 -10.58
C ASP A 184 2.44 10.71 -11.57
N ALA A 185 1.25 10.27 -11.97
CA ALA A 185 1.07 9.20 -12.96
C ALA A 185 1.82 7.88 -12.66
N CYS A 186 2.08 7.59 -11.38
CA CYS A 186 2.76 6.36 -10.97
C CYS A 186 1.87 5.12 -11.13
N SER A 187 2.49 3.98 -11.40
CA SER A 187 1.83 2.69 -11.52
C SER A 187 2.40 1.68 -10.54
N PHE A 188 1.54 1.16 -9.65
CA PHE A 188 1.82 0.06 -8.75
C PHE A 188 1.00 -1.14 -9.19
N THR A 189 1.60 -2.13 -9.84
CA THR A 189 0.83 -3.25 -10.37
C THR A 189 1.48 -4.61 -10.24
N ASN A 190 0.64 -5.64 -10.02
CA ASN A 190 1.05 -7.04 -9.92
C ASN A 190 2.08 -7.31 -8.81
N ASN A 191 2.15 -6.46 -7.78
CA ASN A 191 3.08 -6.66 -6.67
C ASN A 191 2.48 -7.61 -5.62
N PHE A 192 3.36 -8.33 -4.94
CA PHE A 192 3.05 -9.14 -3.76
C PHE A 192 3.72 -8.51 -2.54
N VAL A 193 2.96 -7.79 -1.74
CA VAL A 193 3.43 -7.13 -0.52
C VAL A 193 2.76 -7.79 0.67
N ALA A 194 3.52 -8.49 1.49
CA ALA A 194 2.96 -9.22 2.63
C ALA A 194 3.90 -9.21 3.82
N GLU A 195 3.34 -9.34 5.02
CA GLU A 195 4.13 -9.37 6.26
C GLU A 195 5.00 -8.11 6.43
N CYS A 196 4.45 -6.99 5.96
CA CYS A 196 4.99 -5.66 6.16
C CYS A 196 4.06 -4.85 7.06
N GLY A 197 4.62 -3.84 7.73
CA GLY A 197 3.83 -2.91 8.53
C GLY A 197 2.86 -2.15 7.63
N THR A 198 3.41 -1.41 6.66
CA THR A 198 2.65 -0.70 5.62
C THR A 198 3.11 -1.10 4.22
N SER A 199 2.15 -1.27 3.30
CA SER A 199 2.45 -1.69 1.93
C SER A 199 2.79 -0.52 1.01
N ILE A 200 1.85 0.38 0.76
CA ILE A 200 2.04 1.53 -0.15
C ILE A 200 1.64 2.82 0.57
N SER A 201 2.56 3.78 0.62
CA SER A 201 2.34 5.13 1.16
C SER A 201 2.61 6.18 0.09
N LEU A 202 1.64 7.08 -0.16
CA LEU A 202 1.73 8.22 -1.07
C LEU A 202 1.64 9.54 -0.30
N PRO A 203 2.70 9.95 0.43
CA PRO A 203 2.71 11.19 1.21
C PRO A 203 2.93 12.45 0.35
N GLY A 204 2.72 13.62 0.94
CA GLY A 204 2.88 14.94 0.35
C GLY A 204 1.69 15.32 -0.52
N ALA A 205 1.65 14.77 -1.74
CA ALA A 205 0.55 14.88 -2.69
C ALA A 205 0.71 13.78 -3.75
N SER A 206 -0.39 13.35 -4.35
CA SER A 206 -0.34 12.43 -5.48
C SER A 206 -1.44 12.73 -6.47
N GLN A 207 -1.20 12.49 -7.77
CA GLN A 207 -2.21 12.69 -8.79
C GLN A 207 -2.18 11.58 -9.84
N VAL A 208 -3.36 11.13 -10.24
CA VAL A 208 -3.60 10.12 -11.31
C VAL A 208 -2.77 8.83 -11.20
N ALA A 209 -2.25 8.53 -10.01
CA ALA A 209 -1.57 7.28 -9.72
C ALA A 209 -2.55 6.10 -9.74
N LYS A 210 -2.07 4.92 -10.14
CA LYS A 210 -2.87 3.68 -10.14
C LYS A 210 -2.22 2.61 -9.29
N ILE A 211 -3.02 2.01 -8.41
CA ILE A 211 -2.68 0.87 -7.55
C ILE A 211 -3.59 -0.28 -7.97
N THR A 212 -3.06 -1.18 -8.79
CA THR A 212 -3.89 -2.18 -9.49
C THR A 212 -3.34 -3.60 -9.49
N ASN A 213 -4.20 -4.60 -9.31
CA ASN A 213 -3.83 -6.02 -9.38
C ASN A 213 -2.76 -6.47 -8.37
N ASN A 214 -2.69 -5.84 -7.19
CA ASN A 214 -1.72 -6.21 -6.16
C ASN A 214 -2.31 -7.19 -5.13
N TYR A 215 -1.44 -8.01 -4.54
CA TYR A 215 -1.70 -8.65 -3.24
C TYR A 215 -1.10 -7.78 -2.15
N LEU A 216 -1.94 -7.19 -1.30
CA LEU A 216 -1.52 -6.35 -0.17
C LEU A 216 -1.99 -7.00 1.13
N ILE A 217 -1.04 -7.57 1.88
CA ILE A 217 -1.30 -8.38 3.07
C ILE A 217 -0.55 -7.74 4.24
N SER A 218 -1.05 -6.58 4.66
CA SER A 218 -0.48 -5.77 5.74
C SER A 218 -0.96 -6.23 7.11
N ALA A 219 -0.09 -6.09 8.12
CA ALA A 219 -0.46 -6.27 9.52
C ALA A 219 -1.25 -5.08 10.07
N TRP A 220 -1.81 -5.24 11.28
CA TRP A 220 -2.82 -4.35 11.85
C TRP A 220 -2.33 -3.01 12.41
N ALA A 221 -1.04 -2.74 12.34
CA ALA A 221 -0.46 -1.49 12.84
C ALA A 221 -0.17 -0.46 11.74
N GLY A 222 -0.17 -0.85 10.46
CA GLY A 222 0.07 0.05 9.34
C GLY A 222 -1.10 0.15 8.37
N TYR A 223 -0.80 0.41 7.10
CA TYR A 223 -1.78 0.57 6.03
C TYR A 223 -1.54 -0.41 4.88
N SER A 224 -2.61 -0.84 4.24
CA SER A 224 -2.49 -1.48 2.92
C SER A 224 -2.22 -0.40 1.87
N VAL A 225 -2.97 0.70 1.93
CA VAL A 225 -2.72 1.90 1.12
C VAL A 225 -2.93 3.13 1.98
N PHE A 226 -1.97 4.02 1.99
CA PHE A 226 -2.08 5.35 2.57
C PHE A 226 -1.84 6.40 1.48
N ALA A 227 -2.67 7.43 1.41
CA ALA A 227 -2.43 8.60 0.58
C ALA A 227 -2.93 9.88 1.25
N GLU A 228 -2.21 10.97 1.07
CA GLU A 228 -2.64 12.30 1.51
C GLU A 228 -2.60 13.29 0.34
N ASN A 229 -3.54 14.24 0.34
CA ASN A 229 -3.68 15.24 -0.72
C ASN A 229 -3.71 14.61 -2.12
N ALA A 230 -4.40 13.47 -2.25
CA ALA A 230 -4.46 12.72 -3.50
C ALA A 230 -5.57 13.26 -4.41
N GLU A 231 -5.31 13.26 -5.71
CA GLU A 231 -6.23 13.75 -6.74
C GLU A 231 -6.37 12.71 -7.84
N GLY A 232 -7.57 12.16 -8.02
CA GLY A 232 -7.84 11.28 -9.17
C GLY A 232 -7.10 9.94 -9.15
N ILE A 233 -6.64 9.45 -7.99
CA ILE A 233 -5.96 8.15 -7.92
C ILE A 233 -6.95 6.98 -8.09
N LEU A 234 -6.48 5.88 -8.66
CA LEU A 234 -7.25 4.65 -8.89
C LEU A 234 -6.70 3.49 -8.05
N ILE A 235 -7.54 2.89 -7.21
CA ILE A 235 -7.25 1.68 -6.44
C ILE A 235 -8.22 0.58 -6.90
N SER A 236 -7.76 -0.34 -7.75
CA SER A 236 -8.66 -1.32 -8.37
C SER A 236 -8.08 -2.70 -8.64
N GLY A 237 -8.91 -3.75 -8.55
CA GLY A 237 -8.50 -5.12 -8.87
C GLY A 237 -7.52 -5.72 -7.85
N ASN A 238 -7.37 -5.11 -6.67
CA ASN A 238 -6.45 -5.60 -5.66
C ASN A 238 -7.11 -6.68 -4.78
N THR A 239 -6.28 -7.61 -4.28
CA THR A 239 -6.64 -8.50 -3.19
C THR A 239 -5.94 -8.02 -1.93
N ILE A 240 -6.72 -7.48 -0.99
CA ILE A 240 -6.21 -6.85 0.23
C ILE A 240 -6.72 -7.65 1.43
N LEU A 241 -5.81 -8.18 2.24
CA LEU A 241 -6.13 -9.18 3.25
C LEU A 241 -5.53 -8.83 4.63
N TRP A 242 -5.99 -9.58 5.64
CA TRP A 242 -5.56 -9.56 7.04
C TRP A 242 -5.92 -8.28 7.79
N ALA A 243 -5.19 -7.18 7.61
CA ALA A 243 -5.61 -5.87 8.08
C ALA A 243 -5.75 -4.93 6.88
N CYS A 244 -6.80 -5.16 6.08
CA CYS A 244 -7.16 -4.24 5.01
C CYS A 244 -7.40 -2.86 5.60
N ASN A 245 -6.60 -1.88 5.17
CA ASN A 245 -6.75 -0.49 5.54
C ASN A 245 -6.30 0.40 4.37
N ILE A 246 -7.27 0.98 3.67
CA ILE A 246 -7.07 2.04 2.67
C ILE A 246 -7.46 3.36 3.34
N THR A 247 -6.49 4.22 3.64
CA THR A 247 -6.74 5.54 4.23
C THR A 247 -6.37 6.63 3.24
N LEU A 248 -7.35 7.47 2.92
CA LEU A 248 -7.20 8.66 2.08
C LEU A 248 -7.50 9.91 2.92
N ILE A 249 -6.52 10.80 3.01
CA ILE A 249 -6.60 12.03 3.81
C ILE A 249 -6.63 13.23 2.86
N ASN A 250 -7.60 14.13 3.01
CA ASN A 250 -7.77 15.31 2.16
C ASN A 250 -7.66 14.97 0.66
N SER A 251 -8.28 13.87 0.25
CA SER A 251 -8.12 13.28 -1.08
C SER A 251 -9.42 13.35 -1.86
N ASN A 252 -9.35 13.72 -3.14
CA ASN A 252 -10.51 14.05 -3.94
C ASN A 252 -10.55 13.33 -5.27
N ARG A 253 -11.76 13.10 -5.78
CA ARG A 253 -12.01 12.48 -7.09
C ARG A 253 -11.31 11.13 -7.28
N CYS A 254 -10.99 10.44 -6.18
CA CYS A 254 -10.32 9.15 -6.19
C CYS A 254 -11.33 8.03 -6.42
N THR A 255 -10.88 6.90 -6.94
CA THR A 255 -11.72 5.72 -7.16
C THR A 255 -11.13 4.50 -6.46
N VAL A 256 -11.91 3.88 -5.56
CA VAL A 256 -11.63 2.58 -4.95
C VAL A 256 -12.67 1.59 -5.44
N SER A 257 -12.33 0.74 -6.41
CA SER A 257 -13.32 -0.12 -7.04
C SER A 257 -12.84 -1.51 -7.43
N ALA A 258 -13.75 -2.48 -7.49
CA ALA A 258 -13.46 -3.86 -7.91
C ALA A 258 -12.32 -4.53 -7.10
N ASN A 259 -12.21 -4.23 -5.81
CA ASN A 259 -11.25 -4.87 -4.91
C ASN A 259 -11.89 -5.99 -4.08
N LYS A 260 -11.10 -7.02 -3.76
CA LYS A 260 -11.44 -8.03 -2.75
C LYS A 260 -10.77 -7.63 -1.44
N LEU A 261 -11.58 -7.27 -0.45
CA LEU A 261 -11.13 -6.71 0.82
C LEU A 261 -11.50 -7.66 1.96
N LEU A 262 -10.51 -8.19 2.68
CA LEU A 262 -10.70 -8.99 3.88
C LEU A 262 -9.97 -8.33 5.04
N SER A 263 -10.66 -8.16 6.17
CA SER A 263 -10.04 -7.59 7.37
C SER A 263 -10.47 -8.30 8.66
N ASN A 264 -9.50 -8.45 9.56
CA ASN A 264 -9.66 -8.79 10.97
C ASN A 264 -9.86 -7.54 11.84
N PHE A 265 -9.97 -6.34 11.25
CA PHE A 265 -10.17 -5.08 11.95
C PHE A 265 -11.18 -4.14 11.23
N PRO A 266 -11.74 -3.15 11.93
CA PRO A 266 -12.49 -2.03 11.33
C PRO A 266 -11.58 -1.15 10.45
N SER A 267 -12.13 -0.05 9.90
CA SER A 267 -11.40 0.92 9.07
C SER A 267 -10.81 0.33 7.78
N MET A 268 -11.62 -0.42 7.03
CA MET A 268 -11.17 -1.01 5.76
C MET A 268 -10.94 0.04 4.68
N ILE A 269 -11.82 1.03 4.58
CA ILE A 269 -11.64 2.24 3.78
C ILE A 269 -11.99 3.45 4.65
N ALA A 270 -11.07 4.40 4.77
CA ALA A 270 -11.30 5.65 5.49
C ALA A 270 -11.01 6.85 4.58
N LEU A 271 -12.03 7.68 4.38
CA LEU A 271 -11.95 9.00 3.78
C LEU A 271 -11.98 10.01 4.92
N THR A 272 -10.90 10.75 5.13
CA THR A 272 -10.77 11.68 6.28
C THR A 272 -10.33 13.07 5.84
N ASN A 273 -10.46 14.03 6.75
CA ASN A 273 -10.06 15.44 6.57
C ASN A 273 -10.62 16.08 5.29
N GLY A 274 -11.93 15.95 5.05
CA GLY A 274 -12.61 16.61 3.94
C GLY A 274 -12.42 15.93 2.58
N SER A 275 -12.10 14.64 2.56
CA SER A 275 -11.95 13.86 1.32
C SER A 275 -13.27 13.77 0.57
N SER A 276 -13.35 14.34 -0.64
CA SER A 276 -14.62 14.61 -1.32
C SER A 276 -14.68 14.09 -2.76
N GLU A 277 -15.89 13.88 -3.28
CA GLU A 277 -16.14 13.42 -4.66
C GLU A 277 -15.49 12.06 -4.99
N ASN A 278 -15.21 11.23 -3.98
CA ASN A 278 -14.58 9.93 -4.18
C ASN A 278 -15.62 8.84 -4.47
N LEU A 279 -15.23 7.86 -5.29
CA LEU A 279 -16.05 6.69 -5.62
C LEU A 279 -15.53 5.43 -4.91
N ILE A 280 -16.36 4.81 -4.08
CA ILE A 280 -16.14 3.48 -3.49
C ILE A 280 -17.17 2.53 -4.07
N SER A 281 -16.81 1.74 -5.08
CA SER A 281 -17.80 0.95 -5.82
C SER A 281 -17.39 -0.47 -6.23
N GLY A 282 -18.33 -1.41 -6.19
CA GLY A 282 -18.09 -2.76 -6.68
C GLY A 282 -17.04 -3.55 -5.89
N ASN A 283 -16.79 -3.20 -4.63
CA ASN A 283 -15.85 -3.92 -3.78
C ASN A 283 -16.56 -5.03 -2.99
N HIS A 284 -15.82 -6.09 -2.66
CA HIS A 284 -16.29 -7.13 -1.74
C HIS A 284 -15.58 -6.97 -0.40
N PHE A 285 -16.31 -6.46 0.60
CA PHE A 285 -15.87 -6.37 1.98
C PHE A 285 -16.18 -7.65 2.74
N ARG A 286 -15.16 -8.23 3.37
CA ARG A 286 -15.30 -9.35 4.29
C ARG A 286 -14.63 -9.00 5.63
N ARG A 287 -15.44 -8.72 6.63
CA ARG A 287 -15.00 -8.52 8.01
C ARG A 287 -15.16 -9.83 8.77
N VAL A 288 -14.07 -10.38 9.29
CA VAL A 288 -14.05 -11.61 10.10
C VAL A 288 -13.34 -11.40 11.41
N TYR A 289 -13.60 -12.25 12.40
CA TYR A 289 -12.73 -12.36 13.57
C TYR A 289 -11.50 -13.21 13.21
N GLY A 290 -10.34 -12.85 13.73
CA GLY A 290 -9.11 -13.60 13.48
C GLY A 290 -7.97 -13.13 14.38
N ASP A 291 -6.75 -13.46 13.97
CA ASP A 291 -5.53 -13.14 14.70
C ASP A 291 -5.20 -11.64 14.69
N GLY A 292 -4.41 -11.24 15.69
CA GLY A 292 -3.93 -9.88 15.89
C GLY A 292 -4.77 -9.03 16.84
N THR A 293 -4.17 -7.95 17.33
CA THR A 293 -4.78 -7.02 18.28
C THR A 293 -4.47 -5.59 17.88
N SER A 294 -5.48 -4.87 17.41
CA SER A 294 -5.37 -3.45 17.09
C SER A 294 -6.29 -2.65 17.99
N THR A 295 -5.74 -1.61 18.61
CA THR A 295 -6.49 -0.62 19.38
C THR A 295 -6.70 0.68 18.60
N ARG A 296 -6.32 0.71 17.30
CA ARG A 296 -6.40 1.91 16.47
C ARG A 296 -7.84 2.39 16.29
N PHE A 297 -8.76 1.45 16.05
CA PHE A 297 -10.17 1.72 15.80
C PHE A 297 -11.03 0.61 16.40
N ASP A 298 -12.20 0.99 16.92
CA ASP A 298 -13.23 0.07 17.38
C ASP A 298 -14.25 -0.21 16.26
N ASP A 299 -15.20 -1.12 16.49
CA ASP A 299 -16.21 -1.52 15.49
C ASP A 299 -17.28 -0.43 15.26
N LEU A 300 -17.25 0.71 15.97
CA LEU A 300 -18.11 1.86 15.70
C LEU A 300 -17.53 2.78 14.62
N PHE A 301 -16.22 2.73 14.39
CA PHE A 301 -15.54 3.53 13.36
C PHE A 301 -16.03 3.24 11.93
N GLY A 302 -16.58 2.05 11.70
CA GLY A 302 -17.06 1.63 10.39
C GLY A 302 -16.04 0.78 9.62
N LEU A 303 -16.52 -0.07 8.72
CA LEU A 303 -15.68 -0.65 7.67
C LEU A 303 -15.37 0.39 6.60
N VAL A 304 -16.34 1.25 6.29
CA VAL A 304 -16.19 2.45 5.47
C VAL A 304 -16.44 3.66 6.37
N HIS A 305 -15.46 4.55 6.48
CA HIS A 305 -15.56 5.80 7.22
C HIS A 305 -15.48 6.98 6.24
N ILE A 306 -16.43 7.91 6.33
CA ILE A 306 -16.52 9.07 5.43
C ILE A 306 -16.55 10.35 6.26
N ASN A 307 -15.59 11.24 6.01
CA ASN A 307 -15.61 12.63 6.46
C ASN A 307 -15.20 13.53 5.28
N GLY A 308 -16.22 14.03 4.58
CA GLY A 308 -16.11 14.85 3.37
C GLY A 308 -17.41 14.84 2.56
N ASP A 309 -17.41 15.55 1.44
CA ASP A 309 -18.61 15.87 0.68
C ASP A 309 -18.73 15.07 -0.62
N ASP A 310 -19.96 14.87 -1.10
CA ASP A 310 -20.26 14.32 -2.44
C ASP A 310 -19.59 12.96 -2.74
N ASN A 311 -19.22 12.18 -1.72
CA ASN A 311 -18.67 10.85 -1.93
C ASN A 311 -19.77 9.85 -2.29
N SER A 312 -19.43 8.85 -3.11
CA SER A 312 -20.33 7.80 -3.54
C SER A 312 -19.87 6.43 -3.05
N VAL A 313 -20.70 5.74 -2.25
CA VAL A 313 -20.48 4.34 -1.85
C VAL A 313 -21.56 3.48 -2.48
N THR A 314 -21.22 2.76 -3.54
CA THR A 314 -22.23 2.11 -4.39
C THR A 314 -21.92 0.67 -4.75
N ALA A 315 -22.95 -0.17 -4.89
CA ALA A 315 -22.80 -1.53 -5.44
C ALA A 315 -21.75 -2.41 -4.73
N ASN A 316 -21.52 -2.20 -3.43
CA ASN A 316 -20.58 -3.02 -2.66
C ASN A 316 -21.30 -4.21 -2.00
N GLN A 317 -20.58 -5.32 -1.81
CA GLN A 317 -21.02 -6.45 -1.00
C GLN A 317 -20.31 -6.42 0.35
N PHE A 318 -21.07 -6.30 1.44
CA PHE A 318 -20.59 -6.41 2.80
C PHE A 318 -20.94 -7.77 3.39
N SER A 319 -19.90 -8.49 3.82
CA SER A 319 -20.00 -9.76 4.55
C SER A 319 -19.35 -9.59 5.93
N PHE A 320 -20.17 -9.50 6.97
CA PHE A 320 -19.72 -9.31 8.35
C PHE A 320 -19.93 -10.59 9.16
N SER A 321 -18.85 -11.13 9.74
CA SER A 321 -18.85 -12.39 10.47
C SER A 321 -17.90 -12.33 11.66
N VAL A 322 -18.31 -11.66 12.73
CA VAL A 322 -17.54 -11.51 13.98
C VAL A 322 -18.40 -12.03 15.15
N PRO A 323 -17.88 -12.85 16.08
CA PRO A 323 -18.62 -13.24 17.27
C PRO A 323 -19.00 -12.01 18.12
N ALA A 324 -20.16 -12.04 18.79
CA ALA A 324 -20.62 -10.90 19.61
C ALA A 324 -19.59 -10.49 20.70
N ALA A 325 -18.89 -11.47 21.29
CA ALA A 325 -17.83 -11.23 22.27
C ALA A 325 -16.55 -10.59 21.67
N GLY A 326 -16.39 -10.63 20.35
CA GLY A 326 -15.28 -10.00 19.63
C GLY A 326 -15.57 -8.57 19.19
N ILE A 327 -16.74 -8.02 19.52
CA ILE A 327 -17.11 -6.64 19.21
C ILE A 327 -16.52 -5.68 20.24
N SER A 328 -15.92 -4.59 19.77
CA SER A 328 -15.44 -3.48 20.57
C SER A 328 -16.16 -2.17 20.17
N PRO A 329 -16.68 -1.37 21.12
CA PRO A 329 -16.82 -1.69 22.54
C PRO A 329 -17.85 -2.80 22.77
N ALA A 330 -17.72 -3.51 23.89
CA ALA A 330 -18.58 -4.65 24.20
C ALA A 330 -20.08 -4.24 24.23
N GLY A 331 -20.92 -5.04 23.57
CA GLY A 331 -22.37 -4.82 23.51
C GLY A 331 -22.84 -3.80 22.46
N ALA A 332 -21.93 -3.18 21.71
CA ALA A 332 -22.28 -2.31 20.61
C ALA A 332 -22.80 -3.09 19.39
N ASP A 333 -23.64 -2.42 18.59
CA ASP A 333 -23.91 -2.85 17.21
C ASP A 333 -22.77 -2.34 16.31
N PRO A 334 -22.04 -3.20 15.59
CA PRO A 334 -20.98 -2.77 14.68
C PRO A 334 -21.48 -1.87 13.54
N THR A 335 -20.69 -0.87 13.20
CA THR A 335 -20.95 0.02 12.05
C THR A 335 -20.30 -0.57 10.79
N LEU A 336 -21.06 -0.65 9.69
CA LEU A 336 -20.50 -0.98 8.37
C LEU A 336 -20.06 0.27 7.62
N ILE A 337 -20.94 1.26 7.55
CA ILE A 337 -20.67 2.54 6.89
C ILE A 337 -20.98 3.64 7.91
N LEU A 338 -19.98 4.46 8.20
CA LEU A 338 -20.10 5.67 9.01
C LEU A 338 -19.92 6.90 8.11
N VAL A 339 -20.95 7.74 8.03
CA VAL A 339 -20.82 9.11 7.54
C VAL A 339 -20.58 10.00 8.76
N ALA A 340 -19.32 10.19 9.11
CA ALA A 340 -18.88 10.96 10.26
C ALA A 340 -19.05 12.47 10.06
N GLY A 341 -19.21 12.93 8.83
CA GLY A 341 -19.51 14.32 8.49
C GLY A 341 -19.46 14.61 6.99
N GLY A 342 -19.88 15.82 6.63
CA GLY A 342 -19.96 16.29 5.26
C GLY A 342 -21.37 16.20 4.65
N ALA A 343 -21.51 16.73 3.45
CA ALA A 343 -22.77 16.92 2.76
C ALA A 343 -22.91 16.03 1.52
N ARG A 344 -24.16 15.70 1.16
CA ARG A 344 -24.51 15.09 -0.14
C ARG A 344 -23.83 13.76 -0.46
N ASN A 345 -23.37 13.04 0.57
CA ASN A 345 -22.86 11.69 0.38
C ASN A 345 -23.97 10.76 -0.15
N TYR A 346 -23.61 9.87 -1.07
CA TYR A 346 -24.54 9.01 -1.80
C TYR A 346 -24.23 7.53 -1.55
N LEU A 347 -25.10 6.87 -0.78
CA LEU A 347 -24.97 5.45 -0.43
C LEU A 347 -26.05 4.67 -1.19
N ALA A 348 -25.68 3.90 -2.22
CA ALA A 348 -26.67 3.20 -3.05
C ALA A 348 -26.35 1.72 -3.33
N THR A 349 -27.39 0.88 -3.28
CA THR A 349 -27.35 -0.53 -3.69
C THR A 349 -26.22 -1.33 -3.04
N ASN A 350 -25.95 -1.08 -1.76
CA ASN A 350 -24.98 -1.84 -0.98
C ASN A 350 -25.65 -3.04 -0.32
N LYS A 351 -25.15 -4.25 -0.60
CA LYS A 351 -25.74 -5.47 -0.07
C LYS A 351 -25.05 -5.90 1.22
N ILE A 352 -25.84 -6.09 2.27
CA ILE A 352 -25.35 -6.44 3.60
C ILE A 352 -25.72 -7.88 3.95
N LYS A 353 -24.75 -8.68 4.36
CA LYS A 353 -24.93 -9.97 5.04
C LYS A 353 -24.11 -9.95 6.32
N ALA A 354 -24.77 -10.06 7.46
CA ALA A 354 -24.13 -10.07 8.78
C ALA A 354 -24.64 -11.22 9.64
N ASN A 355 -23.81 -11.70 10.57
CA ASN A 355 -24.19 -12.66 11.61
C ASN A 355 -24.75 -11.98 12.88
N LEU A 356 -24.65 -10.66 12.99
CA LEU A 356 -25.13 -9.83 14.10
C LEU A 356 -25.95 -8.65 13.56
N GLY A 357 -26.61 -7.91 14.46
CA GLY A 357 -27.14 -6.58 14.15
C GLY A 357 -26.00 -5.64 13.80
N VAL A 358 -26.11 -4.96 12.65
CA VAL A 358 -25.10 -4.00 12.15
C VAL A 358 -25.78 -2.71 11.72
N LYS A 359 -25.01 -1.61 11.66
CA LYS A 359 -25.54 -0.28 11.38
C LYS A 359 -24.89 0.40 10.18
N VAL A 360 -25.71 1.19 9.47
CA VAL A 360 -25.26 2.35 8.70
C VAL A 360 -25.53 3.56 9.59
N VAL A 361 -24.50 4.37 9.83
CA VAL A 361 -24.55 5.47 10.78
C VAL A 361 -24.34 6.80 10.08
N LEU A 362 -25.24 7.75 10.34
CA LEU A 362 -25.07 9.15 9.98
C LEU A 362 -24.84 9.95 11.26
N ASP A 363 -23.68 10.58 11.40
CA ASP A 363 -23.44 11.49 12.52
C ASP A 363 -24.21 12.81 12.32
N SER A 364 -24.40 13.54 13.42
CA SER A 364 -25.08 14.83 13.53
C SER A 364 -24.53 15.93 12.61
N SER A 365 -23.26 15.83 12.23
CA SER A 365 -22.57 16.75 11.30
C SER A 365 -22.86 16.46 9.83
N SER A 366 -23.47 15.31 9.50
CA SER A 366 -23.80 14.96 8.13
C SER A 366 -25.10 15.61 7.65
N THR A 367 -25.11 16.05 6.40
CA THR A 367 -26.25 16.77 5.78
C THR A 367 -26.53 16.24 4.37
N ASP A 368 -27.79 16.34 3.94
CA ASP A 368 -28.32 15.86 2.64
C ASP A 368 -27.78 14.49 2.18
N THR A 369 -27.50 13.57 3.11
CA THR A 369 -27.01 12.23 2.74
C THR A 369 -28.16 11.40 2.17
N LYS A 370 -27.92 10.75 1.03
CA LYS A 370 -28.91 9.92 0.34
C LYS A 370 -28.56 8.46 0.52
N ILE A 371 -29.49 7.70 1.08
CA ILE A 371 -29.35 6.26 1.35
C ILE A 371 -30.42 5.53 0.56
N LEU A 372 -30.02 4.78 -0.46
CA LEU A 372 -30.91 4.03 -1.35
C LEU A 372 -30.54 2.55 -1.33
N TYR A 373 -31.44 1.68 -0.87
CA TYR A 373 -31.24 0.23 -0.89
C TYR A 373 -29.89 -0.22 -0.29
N SER A 374 -29.44 0.48 0.75
CA SER A 374 -28.16 0.25 1.42
C SER A 374 -28.31 -0.04 2.92
N ALA A 375 -29.54 0.00 3.43
CA ALA A 375 -29.91 -0.34 4.80
C ALA A 375 -31.44 -0.54 4.88
N ALA A 376 -31.90 -1.50 5.67
CA ALA A 376 -33.26 -1.49 6.21
C ALA A 376 -33.42 -0.36 7.24
N GLU A 377 -34.65 0.02 7.59
CA GLU A 377 -34.89 1.07 8.61
C GLU A 377 -34.23 0.72 9.95
N SER A 378 -34.29 -0.55 10.37
CA SER A 378 -33.67 -1.03 11.61
C SER A 378 -32.13 -1.03 11.58
N GLN A 379 -31.53 -0.94 10.39
CA GLN A 379 -30.08 -0.86 10.20
C GLN A 379 -29.59 0.60 10.15
N LEU A 380 -30.47 1.58 9.96
CA LEU A 380 -30.08 2.98 9.99
C LEU A 380 -30.04 3.50 11.44
N ARG A 381 -28.93 4.15 11.81
CA ARG A 381 -28.83 5.01 12.99
C ARG A 381 -28.45 6.41 12.52
N ALA A 382 -29.40 7.32 12.50
CA ALA A 382 -29.16 8.71 12.10
C ALA A 382 -29.22 9.64 13.30
N HIS A 383 -28.17 10.43 13.49
CA HIS A 383 -28.08 11.52 14.48
C HIS A 383 -28.38 12.90 13.87
N THR A 384 -28.87 12.91 12.63
CA THR A 384 -29.33 14.06 11.85
C THR A 384 -30.72 13.77 11.30
N ASN A 385 -31.51 14.80 11.02
CA ASN A 385 -32.79 14.69 10.30
C ASN A 385 -32.66 15.08 8.83
N ASP A 386 -31.48 15.55 8.40
CA ASP A 386 -31.23 16.00 7.04
C ASP A 386 -30.61 14.88 6.20
N TYR A 387 -31.46 13.91 5.86
CA TYR A 387 -31.12 12.82 4.97
C TYR A 387 -32.35 12.37 4.18
N LYS A 388 -32.12 11.54 3.16
CA LYS A 388 -33.18 10.81 2.44
C LYS A 388 -32.89 9.32 2.51
N LEU A 389 -33.89 8.54 2.93
CA LEU A 389 -33.82 7.09 2.97
C LEU A 389 -34.85 6.48 2.01
N VAL A 390 -34.39 5.61 1.14
CA VAL A 390 -35.19 4.56 0.50
C VAL A 390 -34.68 3.24 1.06
N ALA A 391 -35.39 2.70 2.05
CA ALA A 391 -34.96 1.51 2.76
C ALA A 391 -34.91 0.29 1.82
N THR A 392 -34.02 -0.65 2.12
CA THR A 392 -34.04 -1.98 1.50
C THR A 392 -35.34 -2.69 1.89
N PRO A 393 -36.14 -3.16 0.92
CA PRO A 393 -37.40 -3.88 1.19
C PRO A 393 -37.26 -5.14 2.03
#